data_AF-A0A2W6CQV8-F1
#
_entry.id   AF-A0A2W6CQV8-F1
#
_cell.length_a   1.000
_cell.length_b   1.000
_cell.length_c   1.000
_cell.angle_alpha   90.00
_cell.angle_beta   90.00
_cell.angle_gamma   90.00
#
_symmetry.space_group_name_H-M   'P 1'
#
loop_
_entity.id
_entity.type
_entity.pdbx_description
1 polymer ?
#
loop_
_entity_poly.entity_id
_entity_poly.type
_entity_poly.pdbx_seq_one_letter_code
_entity_poly.pdbx_strand_id
1 'polypeptide(L)'
;MAIDVDEVTAVLLADGWYDVANESFNVDSFEFVWHHPGPQLDQFEREFEVLHSRGTNGVCATGFEFTTTEGTAIAGPLTAILAVKRVVHICPDCAGTAPSPDAA
;
A
#
# COMPACT_ATOMS: atom_id res chain seq x y z
N MET A 1 1.02 -9.91 14.47
CA MET A 1 1.64 -8.60 14.18
C MET A 1 0.71 -7.87 13.24
N ALA A 2 0.33 -6.63 13.55
CA ALA A 2 -0.42 -5.75 12.67
C ALA A 2 0.50 -4.67 12.11
N ILE A 3 0.24 -4.23 10.88
CA ILE A 3 0.95 -3.14 10.20
C ILE A 3 -0.08 -2.03 10.00
N ASP A 4 0.22 -0.84 10.49
CA ASP A 4 -0.55 0.35 10.18
C ASP A 4 -0.14 0.85 8.80
N VAL A 5 -1.12 1.04 7.91
CA VAL A 5 -0.90 1.47 6.53
C VAL A 5 -0.44 2.92 6.46
N ASP A 6 -0.90 3.75 7.41
CA ASP A 6 -0.57 5.17 7.46
C ASP A 6 0.89 5.40 7.90
N GLU A 7 1.50 4.42 8.57
CA GLU A 7 2.89 4.47 8.99
C GLU A 7 3.88 3.94 7.92
N VAL A 8 3.40 3.42 6.79
CA VAL A 8 4.25 2.82 5.75
C VAL A 8 5.03 3.91 5.01
N THR A 9 6.36 3.80 5.03
CA THR A 9 7.27 4.77 4.39
C THR A 9 8.06 4.21 3.22
N ALA A 10 8.18 2.88 3.13
CA ALA A 10 8.78 2.24 1.97
C ALA A 10 8.25 0.82 1.76
N VAL A 11 8.21 0.38 0.51
CA VAL A 11 7.78 -0.96 0.09
C VAL A 11 8.93 -1.65 -0.64
N LEU A 12 9.18 -2.92 -0.31
CA LEU A 12 10.11 -3.77 -1.03
C LEU A 12 9.36 -4.62 -2.05
N LEU A 13 9.67 -4.39 -3.32
CA LEU A 13 9.22 -5.22 -4.44
C LEU A 13 10.38 -6.13 -4.91
N ALA A 14 10.13 -6.96 -5.93
CA ALA A 14 11.09 -7.94 -6.41
C ALA A 14 12.40 -7.32 -6.96
N ASP A 15 12.34 -6.06 -7.40
CA ASP A 15 13.43 -5.31 -8.01
C ASP A 15 14.08 -4.29 -7.07
N GLY A 16 13.43 -3.90 -5.98
CA GLY A 16 14.03 -2.99 -5.00
C GLY A 16 13.08 -2.33 -4.02
N TRP A 17 13.65 -1.42 -3.24
CA TRP A 17 12.91 -0.57 -2.31
C TRP A 17 12.40 0.68 -3.01
N TYR A 18 11.15 1.04 -2.71
CA TYR A 18 10.49 2.26 -3.17
C TYR A 18 10.06 3.09 -1.97
N ASP A 19 10.43 4.36 -1.95
CA ASP A 19 9.94 5.32 -0.95
C ASP A 19 8.50 5.71 -1.28
N VAL A 20 7.64 5.64 -0.27
CA VAL A 20 6.21 5.91 -0.35
C VAL A 20 5.97 7.38 -0.01
N ALA A 21 5.23 8.09 -0.86
CA ALA A 21 4.77 9.44 -0.55
C ALA A 21 3.82 9.42 0.65
N ASN A 22 3.85 10.48 1.47
CA ASN A 22 3.12 10.53 2.73
C ASN A 22 1.63 10.16 2.55
N GLU A 23 1.14 9.25 3.40
CA GLU A 23 -0.27 8.82 3.44
C GLU A 23 -0.81 8.28 2.09
N SER A 24 0.05 7.77 1.21
CA SER A 24 -0.38 7.28 -0.12
C SER A 24 -0.52 5.76 -0.22
N PHE A 25 -0.11 5.00 0.79
CA PHE A 25 -0.20 3.54 0.74
C PHE A 25 -1.61 3.05 1.09
N ASN A 26 -2.19 2.24 0.21
CA ASN A 26 -3.53 1.66 0.38
C ASN A 26 -3.52 0.17 0.00
N VAL A 27 -4.42 -0.61 0.59
CA VAL A 27 -4.48 -2.08 0.52
C VAL A 27 -5.77 -2.58 -0.16
N ASP A 28 -6.70 -1.71 -0.57
CA ASP A 28 -7.95 -2.12 -1.26
C ASP A 28 -8.14 -1.42 -2.62
N SER A 29 -7.12 -1.50 -3.46
CA SER A 29 -6.97 -0.58 -4.61
C SER A 29 -6.65 -1.25 -5.95
N PHE A 30 -6.94 -2.54 -6.12
CA PHE A 30 -6.48 -3.25 -7.32
C PHE A 30 -7.56 -4.02 -8.06
N GLU A 31 -7.94 -3.47 -9.21
CA GLU A 31 -8.67 -4.17 -10.26
C GLU A 31 -8.07 -3.83 -11.63
N PHE A 32 -7.90 -4.85 -12.47
CA PHE A 32 -7.54 -4.61 -13.86
C PHE A 32 -8.79 -4.25 -14.64
N VAL A 33 -8.75 -3.17 -15.42
CA VAL A 33 -9.83 -2.78 -16.32
C VAL A 33 -9.36 -2.76 -17.76
N TRP A 34 -10.20 -3.22 -18.68
CA TRP A 34 -9.99 -3.10 -20.11
C TRP A 34 -10.99 -2.09 -20.69
N HIS A 35 -10.49 -1.03 -21.30
CA HIS A 35 -11.34 -0.09 -22.04
C HIS A 35 -11.54 -0.60 -23.46
N HIS A 36 -12.79 -0.84 -23.87
CA HIS A 36 -13.07 -1.22 -25.25
C HIS A 36 -12.83 -0.02 -26.18
N PRO A 37 -12.18 -0.21 -27.34
CA PRO A 37 -12.14 0.81 -28.37
C PRO A 37 -13.51 0.90 -29.05
N GLY A 38 -14.43 1.65 -28.44
CA GLY A 38 -15.74 2.00 -29.00
C GLY A 38 -15.71 3.34 -29.74
N PRO A 39 -16.75 3.66 -30.56
CA PRO A 39 -16.95 5.03 -31.03
C PRO A 39 -16.95 5.95 -29.81
N GLN A 40 -16.35 7.14 -29.93
CA GLN A 40 -16.19 8.12 -28.83
C GLN A 40 -17.55 8.38 -28.17
N LEU A 41 -17.89 7.57 -27.18
CA LEU A 41 -18.92 7.88 -26.22
C LEU A 41 -18.36 8.99 -25.34
N ASP A 42 -19.24 9.93 -25.05
CA ASP A 42 -19.03 11.07 -24.17
C ASP A 42 -18.25 10.60 -22.93
N GLN A 43 -17.34 11.42 -22.40
CA GLN A 43 -16.30 11.02 -21.43
C GLN A 43 -16.84 10.31 -20.16
N PHE A 44 -18.15 10.37 -19.92
CA PHE A 44 -18.89 9.79 -18.82
C PHE A 44 -19.41 8.35 -19.08
N GLU A 45 -19.36 7.83 -20.31
CA GLU A 45 -19.88 6.50 -20.68
C GLU A 45 -18.83 5.63 -21.38
N ARG A 46 -17.56 5.68 -20.94
CA ARG A 46 -16.58 4.69 -21.39
C ARG A 46 -16.93 3.33 -20.79
N GLU A 47 -17.47 2.44 -21.63
CA GLU A 47 -17.60 1.02 -21.28
C GLU A 47 -16.21 0.46 -20.97
N PHE A 48 -16.06 -0.09 -19.76
CA PHE A 48 -14.88 -0.83 -19.35
C PHE A 48 -15.31 -2.19 -18.80
N GLU A 49 -14.50 -3.20 -19.10
CA GLU A 49 -14.64 -4.53 -18.54
C GLU A 49 -13.65 -4.68 -17.39
N VAL A 50 -14.14 -5.01 -16.20
CA VAL A 50 -13.26 -5.43 -15.11
C VAL A 50 -12.75 -6.84 -15.42
N LEU A 51 -11.42 -6.99 -15.48
CA LEU A 51 -10.73 -8.24 -15.78
C LEU A 51 -10.47 -9.00 -14.47
N HIS A 52 -11.01 -10.22 -14.37
CA HIS A 52 -10.85 -11.07 -13.19
C HIS A 52 -10.13 -12.37 -13.60
N SER A 53 -8.92 -12.62 -13.11
CA SER A 53 -8.13 -13.79 -13.54
C SER A 53 -8.56 -15.11 -12.88
N ARG A 54 -9.13 -15.05 -11.66
CA ARG A 54 -9.88 -16.10 -10.96
C ARG A 54 -10.24 -15.61 -9.56
N GLY A 55 -11.52 -15.40 -9.33
CA GLY A 55 -12.16 -15.01 -8.09
C GLY A 55 -13.66 -15.00 -8.34
N THR A 56 -14.47 -15.32 -7.34
CA THR A 56 -15.92 -15.06 -7.42
C THR A 56 -16.12 -13.56 -7.66
N ASN A 57 -17.12 -13.17 -8.45
CA ASN A 57 -17.51 -11.75 -8.61
C ASN A 57 -17.47 -11.05 -7.23
N GLY A 58 -16.65 -10.01 -7.10
CA GLY A 58 -16.56 -9.21 -5.88
C GLY A 58 -15.64 -9.73 -4.76
N VAL A 59 -14.77 -10.72 -5.00
CA VAL A 59 -13.68 -11.07 -4.08
C VAL A 59 -12.34 -10.95 -4.80
N CYS A 60 -11.85 -9.72 -4.88
CA CYS A 60 -10.51 -9.44 -5.39
C CYS A 60 -9.47 -9.95 -4.37
N ALA A 61 -8.36 -10.47 -4.87
CA ALA A 61 -7.16 -10.56 -4.05
C ALA A 61 -6.84 -9.11 -3.64
N THR A 62 -6.85 -8.85 -2.34
CA THR A 62 -6.51 -7.54 -1.77
C THR A 62 -5.25 -6.99 -2.44
N GLY A 63 -5.36 -5.78 -2.97
CA GLY A 63 -4.32 -5.12 -3.76
C GLY A 63 -3.37 -4.31 -2.91
N PHE A 64 -2.49 -3.59 -3.56
CA PHE A 64 -1.92 -2.38 -2.99
C PHE A 64 -1.83 -1.31 -4.07
N GLU A 65 -1.82 -0.06 -3.65
CA GLU A 65 -1.32 1.06 -4.45
C GLU A 65 -0.54 2.02 -3.56
N PHE A 66 0.43 2.71 -4.13
CA PHE A 66 1.04 3.88 -3.52
C PHE A 66 1.64 4.79 -4.58
N THR A 67 1.91 6.04 -4.20
CA THR A 67 2.67 6.97 -5.03
C THR A 67 4.11 7.03 -4.54
N THR A 68 5.09 6.93 -5.43
CA THR A 68 6.49 7.13 -5.05
C THR A 68 6.75 8.61 -4.73
N THR A 69 7.82 8.92 -4.01
CA THR A 69 8.25 10.31 -3.79
C THR A 69 8.57 11.08 -5.08
N GLU A 70 8.78 10.38 -6.19
CA GLU A 70 8.98 10.93 -7.53
C GLU A 70 7.65 11.16 -8.29
N GLY A 71 6.50 10.79 -7.70
CA GLY A 71 5.18 10.98 -8.30
C GLY A 71 4.70 9.82 -9.18
N THR A 72 5.37 8.67 -9.16
CA THR A 72 4.95 7.49 -9.94
C THR A 72 3.94 6.67 -9.13
N ALA A 73 2.78 6.36 -9.71
CA ALA A 73 1.82 5.44 -9.10
C ALA A 73 2.23 3.98 -9.36
N ILE A 74 2.29 3.17 -8.31
CA ILE A 74 2.58 1.74 -8.38
C ILE A 74 1.43 1.00 -7.72
N ALA A 75 0.87 0.01 -8.41
CA ALA A 75 -0.19 -0.85 -7.90
C ALA A 75 0.03 -2.30 -8.29
N GLY A 76 -0.46 -3.23 -7.46
CA GLY A 76 -0.29 -4.66 -7.68
C GLY A 76 -1.05 -5.51 -6.68
N PRO A 77 -0.94 -6.84 -6.77
CA PRO A 77 -1.49 -7.72 -5.75
C PRO A 77 -0.70 -7.57 -4.44
N LEU A 78 -1.37 -7.58 -3.28
CA LEU A 78 -0.71 -7.44 -1.98
C LEU A 78 0.38 -8.50 -1.75
N THR A 79 0.22 -9.69 -2.34
CA THR A 79 1.20 -10.78 -2.29
C THR A 79 2.53 -10.48 -2.99
N ALA A 80 2.62 -9.42 -3.79
CA ALA A 80 3.87 -9.00 -4.42
C ALA A 80 4.76 -8.15 -3.49
N ILE A 81 4.22 -7.64 -2.37
CA ILE A 81 5.02 -6.93 -1.37
C ILE A 81 5.84 -7.94 -0.58
N LEU A 82 7.16 -7.80 -0.63
CA LEU A 82 8.08 -8.65 0.11
C LEU A 82 8.28 -8.17 1.56
N ALA A 83 8.30 -6.86 1.76
CA ALA A 83 8.42 -6.21 3.08
C ALA A 83 7.97 -4.74 3.01
N VAL A 84 7.71 -4.14 4.17
CA VAL A 84 7.50 -2.70 4.33
C VAL A 84 8.41 -2.12 5.42
N LYS A 85 8.79 -0.86 5.28
CA LYS A 85 9.32 -0.04 6.39
C LYS A 85 8.20 0.82 6.95
N ARG A 86 8.24 1.05 8.26
CA ARG A 86 7.30 1.91 8.96
C ARG A 86 7.99 2.80 9.98
N VAL A 87 7.40 3.95 10.27
CA VAL A 87 7.81 4.75 11.43
C VAL A 87 7.35 4.03 12.68
N VAL A 88 8.29 3.66 13.57
CA VAL A 88 7.92 3.16 14.89
C VAL A 88 7.95 4.33 15.86
N HIS A 89 6.78 4.76 16.32
CA HIS A 89 6.70 5.68 17.44
C HIS A 89 7.09 4.94 18.72
N ILE A 90 8.37 5.01 19.10
CA ILE A 90 8.81 4.51 20.40
C ILE A 90 8.25 5.46 21.45
N CYS A 91 7.28 5.00 22.23
CA CYS A 91 6.76 5.76 23.36
C CYS A 91 7.92 5.96 24.37
N PRO A 92 8.35 7.21 24.62
CA PRO A 92 9.51 7.47 25.48
C PRO A 92 9.27 7.09 26.94
N ASP A 93 8.01 6.97 27.37
CA ASP A 93 7.62 6.66 28.75
C ASP A 93 7.62 5.16 29.08
N CYS A 94 7.84 4.28 28.09
CA CYS A 94 7.96 2.83 28.30
C CYS A 94 9.38 2.38 28.67
N ALA A 95 10.36 3.29 28.64
CA ALA A 95 11.70 3.03 29.15
C ALA A 95 11.64 3.05 30.68
N GLY A 96 11.42 1.88 31.28
CA GLY A 96 11.42 1.68 32.72
C GLY A 96 12.57 2.45 33.38
N THR A 97 12.22 3.19 34.42
CA THR A 97 13.14 3.92 35.29
C THR A 97 14.25 2.97 35.72
N ALA A 98 15.46 3.17 35.18
CA ALA A 98 16.64 2.51 35.73
C ALA A 98 16.76 2.95 37.20
N PRO A 99 16.96 2.04 38.17
CA PRO A 99 17.18 2.45 39.54
C PRO A 99 18.45 3.31 39.60
N SER A 100 18.31 4.49 40.18
CA SER A 100 19.42 5.42 40.47
C SER A 100 20.54 4.68 41.23
N PRO A 101 21.83 4.92 40.92
CA PRO A 101 22.95 4.28 41.60
C PRO A 101 23.19 4.79 43.04
N ASP A 102 22.44 5.78 43.52
CA ASP A 102 22.66 6.42 44.83
C ASP A 102 21.61 6.02 45.90
N ALA A 103 21.30 4.74 46.01
CA ALA A 103 20.71 4.19 47.24
C ALA A 103 21.81 3.48 48.04
N ALA A 104 22.57 4.28 48.79
CA ALA A 104 23.48 3.84 49.84
C ALA A 104 22.72 3.33 51.08
#